data_AF-A0A9D8DEG4-F1
#
_entry.id   AF-A0A9D8DEG4-F1
#
_cell.length_a   1.000
_cell.length_b   1.000
_cell.length_c   1.000
_cell.angle_alpha   90.00
_cell.angle_beta   90.00
_cell.angle_gamma   90.00
#
_symmetry.space_group_name_H-M   'P 1'
#
loop_
_entity.id
_entity.type
_entity.pdbx_description
1 polymer ?
#
loop_
_entity_poly.entity_id
_entity_poly.type
_entity_poly.pdbx_seq_one_letter_code
_entity_poly.pdbx_strand_id
1 'polypeptide(L)'
;MSLGWNIVAFVLILMLLVLVHEAGHMVVAKWCGMRVERFSIFFGRPLAKFRRGETEYGIGWLPLGGYVKITGMTRDEGLPP
;
A
#
# COMPACT_ATOMS: atom_id res chain seq x y z
N MET A 1 -0.12 -31.92 -6.24
CA MET A 1 -0.38 -30.54 -6.67
C MET A 1 0.49 -30.25 -7.88
N SER A 2 -0.04 -29.70 -8.97
CA SER A 2 0.76 -29.39 -10.16
C SER A 2 1.67 -28.18 -9.89
N LEU A 3 2.82 -28.10 -10.58
CA LEU A 3 3.75 -26.96 -10.48
C LEU A 3 3.04 -25.62 -10.73
N GLY A 4 2.16 -25.58 -11.73
CA GLY A 4 1.37 -24.38 -12.04
C GLY A 4 0.48 -23.93 -10.89
N TRP A 5 -0.17 -24.86 -10.19
CA TRP A 5 -0.99 -24.53 -9.02
C TRP A 5 -0.16 -23.96 -7.87
N ASN A 6 1.02 -24.54 -7.62
CA ASN A 6 1.91 -24.06 -6.56
C ASN A 6 2.41 -22.63 -6.83
N ILE A 7 2.71 -22.30 -8.09
CA ILE A 7 3.13 -20.95 -8.49
C ILE A 7 1.99 -19.95 -8.26
N VAL A 8 0.77 -20.27 -8.70
CA VAL A 8 -0.39 -19.39 -8.50
C VAL A 8 -0.65 -19.17 -7.01
N ALA A 9 -0.67 -20.24 -6.20
CA ALA A 9 -0.86 -20.13 -4.76
C ALA A 9 0.23 -19.27 -4.09
N PHE A 10 1.49 -19.47 -4.48
CA PHE A 10 2.62 -18.68 -3.97
C PHE A 10 2.48 -17.19 -4.26
N VAL A 11 2.14 -16.83 -5.50
CA VAL A 11 1.95 -15.42 -5.90
C VAL A 11 0.80 -14.79 -5.13
N LEU A 12 -0.32 -15.49 -4.97
CA LEU A 12 -1.48 -14.98 -4.21
C LEU A 12 -1.14 -14.76 -2.74
N ILE A 13 -0.41 -15.68 -2.10
CA ILE A 13 0.03 -15.54 -0.71
C ILE A 13 0.99 -14.35 -0.57
N LEU A 14 1.95 -14.20 -1.49
CA LEU A 14 2.86 -13.05 -1.48
C LEU A 14 2.11 -11.72 -1.65
N MET A 15 1.13 -11.65 -2.54
CA MET A 15 0.31 -10.45 -2.70
C MET A 15 -0.42 -10.09 -1.42
N LEU A 16 -1.03 -11.08 -0.75
CA LEU A 16 -1.69 -10.87 0.53
C LEU A 16 -0.71 -10.43 1.63
N LEU A 17 0.48 -11.05 1.68
CA LEU A 17 1.51 -10.71 2.65
C LEU A 17 1.99 -9.26 2.48
N VAL A 18 2.25 -8.81 1.25
CA VAL A 18 2.62 -7.42 0.97
C VAL A 18 1.48 -6.48 1.35
N LEU A 19 0.24 -6.82 1.05
CA LEU A 19 -0.92 -5.99 1.41
C LEU A 19 -1.03 -5.79 2.93
N VAL A 20 -0.85 -6.86 3.70
CA VAL A 20 -0.84 -6.81 5.17
C VAL A 20 0.38 -6.06 5.70
N HIS A 21 1.54 -6.21 5.06
CA HIS A 21 2.77 -5.49 5.42
C HIS A 21 2.60 -3.97 5.29
N GLU A 22 2.12 -3.50 4.14
CA GLU A 22 1.85 -2.08 3.90
C GLU A 22 0.75 -1.53 4.82
N ALA A 23 -0.28 -2.34 5.09
CA ALA A 23 -1.31 -1.97 6.06
C ALA A 23 -0.74 -1.84 7.47
N GLY A 24 0.21 -2.70 7.85
CA GLY A 24 0.94 -2.62 9.11
C GLY A 24 1.69 -1.30 9.25
N HIS A 25 2.44 -0.88 8.22
CA HIS A 25 3.10 0.43 8.20
C HIS A 25 2.13 1.58 8.38
N MET A 26 0.97 1.57 7.68
CA MET A 26 -0.05 2.59 7.85
C MET A 26 -0.58 2.64 9.29
N VAL A 27 -0.88 1.48 9.88
CA VAL A 27 -1.42 1.39 11.25
C VAL A 27 -0.40 1.90 12.26
N VAL A 28 0.85 1.44 12.18
CA VAL A 28 1.92 1.87 13.08
C VAL A 28 2.21 3.37 12.92
N ALA A 29 2.28 3.87 11.68
CA ALA A 29 2.49 5.30 11.42
C ALA A 29 1.38 6.15 12.05
N LYS A 30 0.10 5.79 11.85
CA LYS A 30 -1.03 6.50 12.48
C LYS A 30 -1.02 6.41 13.99
N TRP A 31 -0.59 5.28 14.55
CA TRP A 31 -0.49 5.10 15.99
C TRP A 31 0.63 5.95 16.61
N CYS A 32 1.75 6.10 15.89
CA CYS A 32 2.84 7.01 16.26
C CYS A 32 2.51 8.50 16.00
N GLY A 33 1.30 8.84 15.54
CA GLY A 33 0.90 10.21 15.21
C GLY A 33 1.55 10.75 13.94
N MET A 34 2.13 9.89 13.11
CA MET A 34 2.70 10.29 11.82
C MET A 34 1.61 10.45 10.77
N ARG A 35 1.82 11.41 9.88
CA ARG A 35 0.92 11.66 8.74
C ARG A 35 1.13 10.62 7.65
N VAL A 36 0.06 9.91 7.31
CA VAL A 36 0.02 9.04 6.13
C VAL A 36 -0.68 9.79 5.01
N GLU A 37 0.07 10.15 3.97
CA GLU A 37 -0.42 10.92 2.81
C GLU A 37 -1.22 10.05 1.85
N ARG A 38 -0.71 8.85 1.57
CA ARG A 38 -1.34 7.92 0.63
C ARG A 38 -1.20 6.48 1.10
N PHE A 39 -2.26 5.71 0.95
CA PHE A 39 -2.26 4.26 1.08
C PHE A 39 -2.91 3.67 -0.17
N SER A 40 -2.14 2.95 -0.98
CA SER A 40 -2.64 2.32 -2.20
C SER A 40 -2.53 0.81 -2.12
N ILE A 41 -3.65 0.15 -2.32
CA ILE A 41 -3.72 -1.28 -2.56
C ILE A 41 -3.49 -1.48 -4.05
N PHE A 42 -2.58 -2.35 -4.46
CA PHE A 42 -2.23 -2.59 -5.86
C PHE A 42 -1.52 -1.43 -6.56
N PHE A 43 -0.73 -1.76 -7.57
CA PHE A 43 0.08 -0.81 -8.34
C PHE A 43 -0.66 -0.23 -9.56
N GLY A 44 -0.04 0.79 -10.15
CA GLY A 44 -0.48 1.39 -11.42
C GLY A 44 -1.47 2.54 -11.26
N ARG A 45 -2.21 2.81 -12.35
CA ARG A 45 -3.25 3.84 -12.36
C ARG A 45 -4.36 3.45 -11.36
N PRO A 46 -4.80 4.37 -10.49
CA PRO A 46 -5.88 4.07 -9.55
C PRO A 46 -7.19 3.87 -10.32
N LEU A 47 -7.83 2.71 -10.12
CA LEU A 47 -9.21 2.43 -10.54
C LEU A 47 -10.19 3.23 -9.70
N ALA A 48 -9.91 3.34 -8.40
CA ALA A 48 -10.67 4.14 -7.46
C ALA A 48 -9.71 4.78 -6.47
N LYS A 49 -10.05 6.00 -6.05
CA LYS A 49 -9.37 6.68 -4.94
C LYS A 49 -10.37 7.53 -4.18
N PHE A 50 -10.21 7.59 -2.86
CA PHE A 50 -10.99 8.45 -2.00
C PHE A 50 -10.08 9.01 -0.90
N ARG A 51 -10.35 10.23 -0.46
CA ARG A 51 -9.60 10.85 0.64
C ARG A 51 -10.40 10.76 1.92
N ARG A 52 -9.77 10.29 3.01
CA ARG A 52 -10.36 10.27 4.34
C ARG A 52 -9.40 10.93 5.33
N GLY A 53 -9.77 12.13 5.78
CA GLY A 53 -8.89 12.99 6.56
C GLY A 53 -7.65 13.37 5.76
N GLU A 54 -6.47 13.02 6.28
CA GLU A 54 -5.19 13.34 5.66
C GLU A 54 -4.69 12.28 4.67
N THR A 55 -5.30 11.09 4.69
CA THR A 55 -4.86 9.95 3.89
C THR A 55 -5.70 9.79 2.63
N GLU A 56 -5.04 9.74 1.47
CA GLU A 56 -5.66 9.29 0.22
C GLU A 56 -5.58 7.76 0.13
N TYR A 57 -6.73 7.11 0.10
CA TYR A 57 -6.87 5.67 -0.11
C TYR A 57 -7.09 5.39 -1.59
N GLY A 58 -6.32 4.47 -2.17
CA GLY A 58 -6.39 4.13 -3.59
C GLY A 58 -6.40 2.62 -3.84
N ILE A 59 -6.98 2.22 -4.97
CA ILE A 59 -6.89 0.85 -5.49
C ILE A 59 -6.37 0.94 -6.92
N GLY A 60 -5.17 0.38 -7.17
CA GLY A 60 -4.54 0.29 -8.49
C GLY A 60 -5.15 -0.79 -9.38
N TRP A 61 -5.00 -0.65 -10.70
CA TRP A 61 -5.50 -1.65 -11.65
C TRP A 61 -4.65 -2.93 -11.72
N LEU A 62 -3.37 -2.83 -11.37
CA LEU A 62 -2.44 -3.95 -11.46
C LEU A 62 -2.38 -4.64 -10.09
N PRO A 63 -2.94 -5.86 -9.92
CA PRO A 63 -3.13 -6.50 -8.61
C PRO A 63 -1.85 -6.95 -7.91
N LEU A 64 -0.70 -6.38 -8.28
CA LEU A 64 0.61 -6.60 -7.69
C LEU A 64 0.85 -5.55 -6.61
N GLY A 65 1.26 -6.00 -5.43
CA GLY A 65 1.78 -5.18 -4.33
C GLY A 65 0.84 -4.08 -3.81
N GLY A 66 1.44 -3.00 -3.36
CA GLY A 66 0.81 -1.84 -2.72
C GLY A 66 1.89 -0.90 -2.21
N TYR A 67 1.52 0.28 -1.77
CA TYR A 67 2.47 1.19 -1.11
C TYR A 67 1.77 2.12 -0.12
N VAL A 68 2.50 2.48 0.92
CA VAL A 68 2.17 3.55 1.85
C VAL A 68 3.16 4.71 1.72
N LYS A 69 2.64 5.94 1.68
CA LYS A 69 3.44 7.16 1.71
C LYS A 69 3.24 7.84 3.05
N ILE A 70 4.30 7.87 3.85
CA ILE A 70 4.34 8.49 5.18
C ILE A 70 5.24 9.72 5.08
N THR A 71 4.75 10.87 5.58
CA THR A 71 5.48 12.13 5.50
C THR A 71 6.83 12.03 6.21
N GLY A 72 7.88 12.51 5.55
CA GLY A 72 9.23 12.61 6.13
C GLY A 72 10.05 11.32 6.04
N MET A 73 9.53 10.28 5.38
CA MET A 73 10.28 9.04 5.10
C MET A 73 11.15 9.14 3.83
N THR A 74 10.88 10.13 2.97
CA THR A 74 11.66 10.35 1.74
C THR A 74 12.54 11.59 1.89
N ARG A 75 13.84 11.47 1.56
CA ARG A 75 14.82 12.57 1.73
C ARG A 75 14.47 13.83 0.92
N ASP A 76 13.83 13.65 -0.23
CA ASP A 76 13.48 14.72 -1.16
C ASP A 76 11.98 15.10 -1.10
N GLU A 77 11.28 14.71 -0.02
CA GLU A 77 9.89 15.12 0.18
C GLU A 77 9.80 16.60 0.58
N GLY A 78 9.21 17.42 -0.28
CA GLY A 78 8.72 18.74 0.12
C GLY A 78 7.61 18.55 1.15
N LEU A 79 7.85 19.07 2.37
CA LEU A 79 6.86 18.98 3.44
C LEU A 79 5.55 19.64 2.98
N PRO A 80 4.39 18.96 3.13
CA PRO A 80 3.12 19.62 2.89
C PRO A 80 2.99 20.84 3.85
N PRO A 81 2.34 21.93 3.40
CA PRO A 81 2.12 23.12 4.24
C PRO A 81 1.27 22.80 5.47
#